data_AF-A0A4W5NPC7-F1
#
_entry.id   AF-A0A4W5NPC7-F1
#
_cell.length_a   1.000
_cell.length_b   1.000
_cell.length_c   1.000
_cell.angle_alpha   90.00
_cell.angle_beta   90.00
_cell.angle_gamma   90.00
#
_symmetry.space_group_name_H-M   'P 1'
#
loop_
_entity.id
_entity.type
_entity.pdbx_description
1 polymer ?
#
loop_
_entity_poly.entity_id
_entity_poly.type
_entity_poly.pdbx_seq_one_letter_code
_entity_poly.pdbx_strand_id
1 'polypeptide(L)'
;PDLCFLASPGEEEGPGVESGDGEAELDNYWKRKEVFTRGSTVSLAVGERFSSDVVLVFSGRRCSGVIPDSELQEALRTRLRVVESNSQDVIQLFKDLSARLLSVHAEKDSFVITFKTVEEIWKFSTYLALGYVARCLENFLCDQSFWLDTELLRDLEITVTVDEEHLATLYLGLLLQEGSFFAKALVSSGEHSDEEEELCFRRNDLLMVRDTGQDSHWEGTLLSTGQHGLVPVNTMQPLPYPFYQWFLRKYPDCAGCSPSERGQFDHPIVTGSCEAVVDHNPVGSDELQLSQGDLIEIEGMLLRGLDLFIGTHCSTGNTGFVHKAHVKPLNAKPPDGQLVFLSEEERASMAQINPCSSEPRDSGLLVRLFSSDISTVYRLGNHI
;
A
#
# COMPACT_ATOMS: atom_id res chain seq x y z
N PRO A 1 -40.88 57.33 17.94
CA PRO A 1 -39.50 57.85 18.04
C PRO A 1 -38.63 56.81 18.75
N ASP A 2 -38.17 55.88 17.92
CA ASP A 2 -36.85 55.28 17.92
C ASP A 2 -36.29 54.61 19.18
N LEU A 3 -36.23 53.29 19.00
CA LEU A 3 -35.25 52.30 19.44
C LEU A 3 -35.25 51.87 20.92
N CYS A 4 -36.00 50.77 21.13
CA CYS A 4 -35.95 49.81 22.22
C CYS A 4 -34.51 49.41 22.58
N PHE A 5 -34.07 49.53 23.84
CA PHE A 5 -34.37 48.73 25.04
C PHE A 5 -33.76 47.32 25.08
N LEU A 6 -32.58 47.28 25.73
CA LEU A 6 -32.04 46.31 26.69
C LEU A 6 -33.02 45.24 27.23
N ALA A 7 -32.52 44.00 27.37
CA ALA A 7 -32.53 43.25 28.64
C ALA A 7 -31.87 41.86 28.51
N SER A 8 -30.83 41.62 29.29
CA SER A 8 -30.57 40.33 29.97
C SER A 8 -31.09 40.50 31.42
N PRO A 9 -31.50 39.45 32.19
CA PRO A 9 -30.59 38.37 32.61
C PRO A 9 -31.21 36.98 32.90
N GLY A 10 -30.33 35.96 32.93
CA GLY A 10 -30.25 34.90 33.96
C GLY A 10 -31.28 33.76 33.98
N GLU A 11 -30.82 32.54 33.73
CA GLU A 11 -31.04 31.35 34.57
C GLU A 11 -30.05 30.23 34.19
N GLU A 12 -29.48 29.58 35.21
CA GLU A 12 -28.52 28.46 35.15
C GLU A 12 -29.24 27.13 34.86
N GLU A 13 -28.61 26.22 34.10
CA GLU A 13 -28.59 24.78 34.38
C GLU A 13 -27.50 24.08 33.54
N GLY A 14 -26.79 23.11 34.15
CA GLY A 14 -25.42 22.69 33.79
C GLY A 14 -25.22 21.84 32.53
N PRO A 15 -23.97 21.48 32.19
CA PRO A 15 -23.69 20.65 31.02
C PRO A 15 -23.93 19.17 31.36
N GLY A 16 -24.93 18.60 30.70
CA GLY A 16 -25.15 17.16 30.62
C GLY A 16 -24.03 16.48 29.84
N VAL A 17 -23.55 15.38 30.41
CA VAL A 17 -22.63 14.42 29.80
C VAL A 17 -23.42 13.60 28.77
N GLU A 18 -23.03 13.65 27.51
CA GLU A 18 -23.37 12.60 26.53
C GLU A 18 -22.09 11.82 26.21
N SER A 19 -21.99 10.65 26.85
CA SER A 19 -21.17 9.54 26.39
C SER A 19 -21.86 8.93 25.16
N GLY A 20 -21.19 8.94 24.02
CA GLY A 20 -21.60 8.21 22.83
C GLY A 20 -20.40 7.44 22.31
N ASP A 21 -20.36 6.15 22.66
CA ASP A 21 -19.43 5.16 22.13
C ASP A 21 -19.53 5.14 20.60
N GLY A 22 -18.53 5.75 19.95
CA GLY A 22 -18.26 5.58 18.54
C GLY A 22 -17.11 4.59 18.41
N GLU A 23 -17.42 3.30 18.27
CA GLU A 23 -16.48 2.35 17.67
C GLU A 23 -16.12 2.90 16.29
N ALA A 24 -14.94 3.51 16.21
CA ALA A 24 -14.36 3.96 14.96
C ALA A 24 -14.05 2.71 14.13
N GLU A 25 -14.97 2.33 13.26
CA GLU A 25 -14.67 1.46 12.12
C GLU A 25 -13.40 2.03 11.46
N LEU A 26 -12.34 1.22 11.44
CA LEU A 26 -11.06 1.53 10.81
C LEU A 26 -11.26 1.66 9.30
N ASP A 27 -11.69 2.86 8.91
CA ASP A 27 -11.95 3.27 7.54
C ASP A 27 -10.62 3.35 6.80
N ASN A 28 -10.45 2.45 5.83
CA ASN A 28 -9.18 2.10 5.22
C ASN A 28 -8.50 3.27 4.48
N TYR A 29 -7.27 3.58 4.90
CA TYR A 29 -6.28 4.52 4.33
C TYR A 29 -6.25 4.59 2.79
N TRP A 30 -6.38 3.45 2.10
CA TRP A 30 -6.23 3.38 0.64
C TRP A 30 -7.54 3.51 -0.16
N LYS A 31 -8.71 3.31 0.48
CA LYS A 31 -10.02 3.57 -0.16
C LYS A 31 -10.25 5.07 -0.36
N ARG A 32 -9.75 5.90 0.57
CA ARG A 32 -9.83 7.36 0.51
C ARG A 32 -8.96 7.95 -0.62
N LYS A 33 -7.87 7.26 -1.00
CA LYS A 33 -6.88 7.72 -1.99
C LYS A 33 -7.35 7.65 -3.45
N GLU A 34 -8.23 6.70 -3.81
CA GLU A 34 -8.91 6.70 -5.14
C GLU A 34 -9.86 7.90 -5.30
N VAL A 35 -10.37 8.44 -4.19
CA VAL A 35 -11.30 9.58 -4.18
C VAL A 35 -10.54 10.91 -4.20
N PHE A 36 -9.41 11.01 -3.50
CA PHE A 36 -8.60 12.24 -3.39
C PHE A 36 -8.05 12.72 -4.75
N THR A 37 -7.62 11.80 -5.62
CA THR A 37 -7.13 12.14 -6.97
C THR A 37 -8.24 12.47 -7.98
N ARG A 38 -9.51 12.33 -7.59
CA ARG A 38 -10.64 12.71 -8.45
C ARG A 38 -10.95 14.21 -8.37
N GLY A 39 -10.51 14.88 -7.30
CA GLY A 39 -10.68 16.32 -7.08
C GLY A 39 -9.41 17.14 -7.30
N SER A 40 -8.25 16.54 -7.05
CA SER A 40 -6.95 17.15 -7.35
C SER A 40 -6.56 16.83 -8.79
N THR A 41 -7.16 17.55 -9.72
CA THR A 41 -6.63 17.66 -11.09
C THR A 41 -5.13 17.92 -10.99
N VAL A 42 -4.36 17.32 -11.88
CA VAL A 42 -2.91 17.51 -12.11
C VAL A 42 -2.55 18.97 -12.47
N SER A 43 -3.44 19.92 -12.18
CA SER A 43 -3.25 21.36 -12.18
C SER A 43 -2.47 21.86 -10.96
N LEU A 44 -1.67 21.01 -10.30
CA LEU A 44 -0.63 21.49 -9.39
C LEU A 44 0.39 22.24 -10.25
N ALA A 45 0.10 23.53 -10.42
CA ALA A 45 0.87 24.45 -11.22
C ALA A 45 2.35 24.30 -10.87
N VAL A 46 3.14 24.07 -11.91
CA VAL A 46 4.58 24.25 -11.96
C VAL A 46 4.91 25.61 -11.32
N GLY A 47 5.16 25.67 -10.01
CA GLY A 47 5.50 26.93 -9.34
C GLY A 47 5.18 27.08 -7.85
N GLU A 48 4.22 26.35 -7.29
CA GLU A 48 3.98 26.44 -5.83
C GLU A 48 4.99 25.57 -5.07
N ARG A 49 5.96 26.23 -4.44
CA ARG A 49 6.91 25.56 -3.53
C ARG A 49 6.18 25.19 -2.24
N PHE A 50 5.64 23.97 -2.20
CA PHE A 50 5.21 23.37 -0.94
C PHE A 50 6.38 23.29 0.03
N SER A 51 6.10 23.44 1.32
CA SER A 51 7.11 23.22 2.36
C SER A 51 7.67 21.82 2.20
N SER A 52 8.98 21.69 1.99
CA SER A 52 9.64 20.38 1.83
C SER A 52 9.79 19.61 3.14
N ASP A 53 9.28 20.20 4.23
CA ASP A 53 9.51 19.77 5.59
C ASP A 53 8.37 18.85 6.04
N VAL A 54 8.72 17.66 6.54
CA VAL A 54 7.80 16.67 7.09
C VAL A 54 8.03 16.57 8.58
N VAL A 55 6.96 16.71 9.35
CA VAL A 55 7.00 16.58 10.81
C VAL A 55 6.66 15.14 11.17
N LEU A 56 7.61 14.47 11.81
CA LEU A 56 7.39 13.19 12.48
C LEU A 56 7.11 13.47 13.95
N VAL A 57 5.93 13.11 14.41
CA VAL A 57 5.59 13.18 15.83
C VAL A 57 5.88 11.82 16.43
N PHE A 58 6.66 11.77 17.51
CA PHE A 58 6.90 10.53 18.23
C PHE A 58 6.24 10.59 19.60
N SER A 59 5.76 9.43 20.06
CA SER A 59 5.24 9.29 21.41
C SER A 59 5.67 7.96 22.01
N GLY A 60 6.00 7.97 23.29
CA GLY A 60 6.24 6.76 24.08
C GLY A 60 4.95 6.30 24.75
N ARG A 61 4.68 5.00 24.70
CA ARG A 61 3.62 4.35 25.47
C ARG A 61 4.16 3.14 26.20
N ARG A 62 3.46 2.75 27.27
CA ARG A 62 3.69 1.47 27.95
C ARG A 62 2.80 0.40 27.35
N CYS A 63 3.33 -0.75 26.99
CA CYS A 63 2.57 -1.89 26.46
C CYS A 63 1.55 -2.42 27.47
N SER A 64 1.85 -2.31 28.78
CA SER A 64 0.96 -2.74 29.87
C SER A 64 -0.15 -1.72 30.20
N GLY A 65 -0.19 -0.55 29.56
CA GLY A 65 -1.06 0.56 29.93
C GLY A 65 -1.91 1.06 28.77
N VAL A 66 -3.17 1.41 29.05
CA VAL A 66 -4.12 1.98 28.07
C VAL A 66 -4.01 3.52 28.00
N ILE A 67 -3.34 4.15 28.96
CA ILE A 67 -3.33 5.61 29.15
C ILE A 67 -1.98 6.19 28.69
N PRO A 68 -1.97 7.36 28.00
CA PRO A 68 -0.74 8.07 27.67
C PRO A 68 0.05 8.42 28.93
N ASP A 69 1.30 7.97 28.97
CA ASP A 69 2.19 8.12 30.10
C ASP A 69 2.98 9.43 29.99
N SER A 70 2.47 10.47 30.66
CA SER A 70 3.06 11.81 30.63
C SER A 70 4.46 11.86 31.26
N GLU A 71 4.74 11.01 32.25
CA GLU A 71 6.07 10.93 32.88
C GLU A 71 7.08 10.29 31.94
N LEU A 72 6.70 9.20 31.27
CA LEU A 72 7.53 8.59 30.23
C LEU A 72 7.77 9.55 29.07
N GLN A 73 6.73 10.23 28.60
CA GLN A 73 6.89 11.19 27.52
C GLN A 73 7.81 12.34 27.92
N GLU A 74 7.76 12.86 29.15
CA GLU A 74 8.69 13.89 29.62
C GLU A 74 10.14 13.37 29.75
N ALA A 75 10.32 12.10 30.13
CA ALA A 75 11.64 11.47 30.16
C ALA A 75 12.24 11.34 28.74
N LEU A 76 11.44 10.90 27.76
CA LEU A 76 11.84 10.88 26.35
C LEU A 76 12.09 12.30 25.80
N ARG A 77 11.26 13.27 26.17
CA ARG A 77 11.44 14.69 25.83
C ARG A 77 12.74 15.24 26.38
N THR A 78 13.07 14.90 27.61
CA THR A 78 14.37 15.26 28.22
C THR A 78 15.53 14.68 27.43
N ARG A 79 15.39 13.45 26.89
CA ARG A 79 16.39 12.88 25.98
C ARG A 79 16.48 13.62 24.66
N LEU A 80 15.35 14.00 24.08
CA LEU A 80 15.37 14.82 22.88
C LEU A 80 16.06 16.17 23.08
N ARG A 81 15.91 16.84 24.23
CA ARG A 81 16.63 18.09 24.50
C ARG A 81 18.15 17.90 24.39
N VAL A 82 18.66 16.76 24.84
CA VAL A 82 20.08 16.40 24.71
C VAL A 82 20.44 16.18 23.24
N VAL A 83 19.63 15.42 22.50
CA VAL A 83 19.84 15.13 21.08
C VAL A 83 19.73 16.38 20.21
N GLU A 84 18.85 17.31 20.56
CA GLU A 84 18.68 18.61 19.91
C GLU A 84 19.97 19.45 20.03
N SER A 85 20.67 19.35 21.17
CA SER A 85 21.96 20.02 21.38
C SER A 85 23.15 19.33 20.70
N ASN A 86 23.08 18.01 20.45
CA ASN A 86 24.11 17.23 19.79
C ASN A 86 23.51 16.30 18.73
N SER A 87 23.35 16.82 17.52
CA SER A 87 22.52 16.18 16.49
C SER A 87 23.26 15.23 15.54
N GLN A 88 24.58 15.03 15.67
CA GLN A 88 25.33 14.26 14.66
C GLN A 88 24.86 12.81 14.53
N ASP A 89 24.67 12.12 15.66
CA ASP A 89 24.28 10.71 15.66
C ASP A 89 22.84 10.51 15.16
N VAL A 90 21.92 11.42 15.54
CA VAL A 90 20.53 11.36 15.06
C VAL A 90 20.43 11.76 13.57
N ILE A 91 21.27 12.69 13.10
CA ILE A 91 21.37 13.00 11.67
C ILE A 91 21.80 11.75 10.90
N GLN A 92 22.77 10.99 11.44
CA GLN A 92 23.21 9.75 10.81
C GLN A 92 22.11 8.68 10.82
N LEU A 93 21.39 8.52 11.93
CA LEU A 93 20.24 7.61 12.02
C LEU A 93 19.20 7.91 10.92
N PHE A 94 18.80 9.17 10.75
CA PHE A 94 17.83 9.52 9.71
C PHE A 94 18.37 9.33 8.30
N LYS A 95 19.67 9.57 8.06
CA LYS A 95 20.29 9.25 6.76
C LYS A 95 20.21 7.77 6.45
N ASP A 96 20.47 6.91 7.43
CA ASP A 96 20.39 5.44 7.27
C ASP A 96 18.94 4.99 7.02
N LEU A 97 17.97 5.69 7.62
CA LEU A 97 16.53 5.54 7.34
C LEU A 97 16.08 6.18 6.02
N SER A 98 16.99 6.70 5.20
CA SER A 98 16.70 7.36 3.91
C SER A 98 15.89 8.66 4.03
N ALA A 99 16.10 9.43 5.11
CA ALA A 99 15.55 10.77 5.32
C ALA A 99 16.65 11.78 5.67
N ARG A 100 16.37 13.06 5.48
CA ARG A 100 17.30 14.15 5.83
C ARG A 100 16.75 14.92 7.02
N LEU A 101 17.38 14.78 8.19
CA LEU A 101 16.98 15.53 9.37
C LEU A 101 17.33 17.02 9.21
N LEU A 102 16.33 17.88 9.40
CA LEU A 102 16.46 19.34 9.41
C LEU A 102 16.60 19.88 10.83
N SER A 103 15.70 19.46 11.73
CA SER A 103 15.70 19.87 13.13
C SER A 103 15.06 18.82 14.03
N VAL A 104 15.43 18.87 15.31
CA VAL A 104 14.76 18.16 16.40
C VAL A 104 14.01 19.22 17.19
N HIS A 105 12.76 18.95 17.56
CA HIS A 105 11.94 19.83 18.39
C HIS A 105 11.48 19.05 19.61
N ALA A 106 12.27 19.09 20.68
CA ALA A 106 11.95 18.35 21.91
C ALA A 106 10.60 18.78 22.49
N GLU A 107 10.33 20.09 22.58
CA GLU A 107 9.08 20.61 23.18
C GLU A 107 7.81 20.27 22.37
N LYS A 108 7.96 19.87 21.11
CA LYS A 108 6.85 19.43 20.25
C LYS A 108 6.85 17.92 20.01
N ASP A 109 7.70 17.20 20.73
CA ASP A 109 7.93 15.77 20.54
C ASP A 109 8.09 15.37 19.07
N SER A 110 8.90 16.11 18.31
CA SER A 110 8.95 15.91 16.86
C SER A 110 10.32 16.06 16.23
N PHE A 111 10.47 15.39 15.09
CA PHE A 111 11.59 15.53 14.18
C PHE A 111 11.09 16.15 12.88
N VAL A 112 11.81 17.14 12.37
CA VAL A 112 11.51 17.71 11.05
C VAL A 112 12.51 17.13 10.07
N ILE A 113 12.00 16.43 9.07
CA ILE A 113 12.79 15.78 8.04
C ILE A 113 12.41 16.30 6.65
N THR A 114 13.23 16.01 5.66
CA THR A 114 12.92 16.27 4.26
C THR A 114 13.46 15.16 3.36
N PHE A 115 13.01 15.17 2.11
CA PHE A 115 13.39 14.22 1.07
C PHE A 115 13.80 15.01 -0.17
N LYS A 116 14.87 14.56 -0.82
CA LYS A 116 15.40 15.12 -2.06
C LYS A 116 15.01 14.29 -3.28
N THR A 117 14.74 13.00 -3.11
CA THR A 117 14.50 12.08 -4.22
C THR A 117 13.30 11.17 -3.95
N VAL A 118 12.69 10.65 -5.02
CA VAL A 118 11.66 9.60 -4.91
C VAL A 118 12.24 8.34 -4.25
N GLU A 119 13.55 8.10 -4.40
CA GLU A 119 14.23 6.97 -3.76
C GLU A 119 14.25 7.06 -2.22
N GLU A 120 14.55 8.25 -1.70
CA GLU A 120 14.56 8.50 -0.27
C GLU A 120 13.16 8.30 0.34
N ILE A 121 12.13 8.91 -0.26
CA ILE A 121 10.77 8.86 0.28
C ILE A 121 10.15 7.46 0.22
N TRP A 122 10.39 6.64 -0.82
CA TRP A 122 9.85 5.28 -0.85
C TRP A 122 10.50 4.38 0.20
N LYS A 123 11.82 4.48 0.40
CA LYS A 123 12.52 3.70 1.43
C LYS A 123 12.03 4.09 2.81
N PHE A 124 12.01 5.39 3.09
CA PHE A 124 11.58 5.90 4.38
C PHE A 124 10.12 5.55 4.68
N SER A 125 9.20 5.78 3.74
CA SER A 125 7.77 5.43 3.95
C SER A 125 7.58 3.93 4.17
N THR A 126 8.37 3.08 3.50
CA THR A 126 8.37 1.63 3.76
C THR A 126 8.88 1.31 5.16
N TYR A 127 9.98 1.91 5.60
CA TYR A 127 10.50 1.73 6.96
C TYR A 127 9.53 2.24 8.03
N LEU A 128 8.82 3.32 7.75
CA LEU A 128 7.81 3.87 8.66
C LEU A 128 6.62 2.90 8.79
N ALA A 129 6.09 2.42 7.66
CA ALA A 129 4.97 1.47 7.65
C ALA A 129 5.31 0.13 8.31
N LEU A 130 6.57 -0.33 8.18
CA LEU A 130 7.05 -1.55 8.83
C LEU A 130 7.42 -1.36 10.32
N GLY A 131 7.28 -0.14 10.86
CA GLY A 131 7.65 0.17 12.26
C GLY A 131 9.15 0.24 12.52
N TYR A 132 10.00 0.15 11.49
CA TYR A 132 11.46 0.24 11.66
C TYR A 132 11.92 1.62 12.11
N VAL A 133 11.26 2.70 11.66
CA VAL A 133 11.58 4.06 12.11
C VAL A 133 11.37 4.18 13.62
N ALA A 134 10.23 3.69 14.11
CA ALA A 134 9.92 3.66 15.54
C ALA A 134 10.96 2.83 16.30
N ARG A 135 11.25 1.61 15.86
CA ARG A 135 12.22 0.74 16.51
C ARG A 135 13.65 1.30 16.54
N CYS A 136 14.07 1.99 15.48
CA CYS A 136 15.35 2.67 15.43
C CYS A 136 15.43 3.81 16.45
N LEU A 137 14.35 4.59 16.60
CA LEU A 137 14.27 5.64 17.62
C LEU A 137 14.21 5.07 19.04
N GLU A 138 13.56 3.93 19.26
CA GLU A 138 13.59 3.22 20.55
C GLU A 138 15.02 2.89 20.93
N ASN A 139 15.74 2.19 20.06
CA ASN A 139 17.12 1.79 20.34
C ASN A 139 18.04 3.01 20.54
N PHE A 140 17.78 4.11 19.84
CA PHE A 140 18.58 5.33 19.94
C PHE A 140 18.31 6.11 21.24
N LEU A 141 17.05 6.31 21.60
CA LEU A 141 16.65 7.11 22.77
C LEU A 141 16.74 6.31 24.07
N CYS A 142 16.59 4.99 23.98
CA CYS A 142 16.45 4.07 25.11
C CYS A 142 17.67 3.19 25.38
N ASP A 143 18.88 3.71 25.13
CA ASP A 143 20.12 3.00 25.45
C ASP A 143 20.22 2.64 26.96
N GLN A 144 20.68 1.42 27.24
CA GLN A 144 20.84 0.85 28.59
C GLN A 144 21.81 1.65 29.47
N SER A 145 22.69 2.44 28.87
CA SER A 145 23.59 3.35 29.59
C SER A 145 22.84 4.48 30.30
N PHE A 146 21.64 4.83 29.83
CA PHE A 146 20.87 5.96 30.32
C PHE A 146 19.69 5.54 31.19
N TRP A 147 19.02 4.44 30.84
CA TRP A 147 17.86 3.95 31.56
C TRP A 147 18.28 2.88 32.57
N LEU A 148 18.24 3.25 33.84
CA LEU A 148 18.70 2.42 34.95
C LEU A 148 17.82 1.18 35.22
N ASP A 149 16.58 1.18 34.73
CA ASP A 149 15.63 0.09 34.93
C ASP A 149 15.31 -0.61 33.60
N THR A 150 15.86 -1.82 33.45
CA THR A 150 15.67 -2.63 32.24
C THR A 150 14.27 -3.23 32.14
N GLU A 151 13.51 -3.32 33.24
CA GLU A 151 12.13 -3.82 33.18
C GLU A 151 11.17 -2.76 32.63
N LEU A 152 11.38 -1.50 33.00
CA LEU A 152 10.62 -0.36 32.44
C LEU A 152 10.88 -0.16 30.94
N LEU A 153 12.08 -0.50 30.45
CA LEU A 153 12.40 -0.47 29.03
C LEU A 153 11.74 -1.57 28.21
N ARG A 154 11.44 -2.73 28.82
CA ARG A 154 10.79 -3.85 28.10
C ARG A 154 9.33 -3.58 27.80
N ASP A 155 8.72 -2.76 28.62
CA ASP A 155 7.33 -2.34 28.49
C ASP A 155 7.17 -1.07 27.66
N LEU A 156 8.27 -0.47 27.17
CA LEU A 156 8.25 0.76 26.39
C LEU A 156 8.09 0.48 24.90
N GLU A 157 7.17 1.20 24.26
CA GLU A 157 6.99 1.23 22.82
C GLU A 157 6.96 2.68 22.33
N ILE A 158 7.76 3.01 21.32
CA ILE A 158 7.66 4.28 20.63
C ILE A 158 6.75 4.10 19.42
N THR A 159 5.84 5.04 19.25
CA THR A 159 5.06 5.18 18.02
C THR A 159 5.51 6.44 17.30
N VAL A 160 5.50 6.39 15.97
CA VAL A 160 5.87 7.52 15.12
C VAL A 160 4.75 7.74 14.13
N THR A 161 4.20 8.95 14.12
CA THR A 161 3.14 9.35 13.20
C THR A 161 3.63 10.49 12.30
N VAL A 162 3.02 10.58 11.12
CA VAL A 162 3.35 11.57 10.11
C VAL A 162 2.05 12.08 9.48
N ASP A 163 2.06 13.32 9.00
CA ASP A 163 1.02 13.79 8.09
C ASP A 163 1.19 13.08 6.73
N GLU A 164 0.35 12.08 6.51
CA GLU A 164 0.40 11.24 5.31
C GLU A 164 -0.04 11.99 4.04
N GLU A 165 -0.91 12.99 4.16
CA GLU A 165 -1.37 13.80 3.03
C GLU A 165 -0.24 14.71 2.56
N HIS A 166 0.46 15.33 3.52
CA HIS A 166 1.65 16.11 3.23
C HIS A 166 2.77 15.25 2.63
N LEU A 167 3.00 14.05 3.18
CA LEU A 167 3.99 13.10 2.64
C LEU A 167 3.66 12.68 1.19
N ALA A 168 2.37 12.44 0.88
CA ALA A 168 1.91 12.11 -0.46
C ALA A 168 2.09 13.28 -1.43
N THR A 169 1.82 14.51 -0.98
CA THR A 169 2.01 15.74 -1.76
C THR A 169 3.48 15.95 -2.10
N LEU A 170 4.37 15.75 -1.14
CA LEU A 170 5.82 15.83 -1.35
C LEU A 170 6.33 14.76 -2.32
N TYR A 171 5.85 13.52 -2.17
CA TYR A 171 6.15 12.48 -3.13
C TYR A 171 5.75 12.88 -4.55
N LEU A 172 4.53 13.36 -4.74
CA LEU A 172 4.05 13.77 -6.05
C LEU A 172 4.86 14.94 -6.61
N GLY A 173 5.21 15.93 -5.79
CA GLY A 173 6.08 17.03 -6.18
C GLY A 173 7.47 16.58 -6.64
N LEU A 174 8.09 15.65 -5.91
CA LEU A 174 9.38 15.06 -6.28
C LEU A 174 9.27 14.26 -7.59
N LEU A 175 8.18 13.52 -7.77
CA LEU A 175 7.93 12.72 -8.97
C LEU A 175 7.75 13.58 -10.21
N LEU A 176 7.01 14.69 -10.10
CA LEU A 176 6.84 15.67 -11.18
C LEU A 176 8.15 16.38 -11.51
N GLN A 177 8.97 16.71 -10.49
CA GLN A 177 10.29 17.31 -10.69
C GLN A 177 11.26 16.40 -11.46
N GLU A 178 11.14 15.07 -11.33
CA GLU A 178 11.92 14.11 -12.11
C GLU A 178 11.52 14.09 -13.60
N GLY A 179 10.35 14.63 -13.96
CA GLY A 179 9.89 14.81 -15.34
C GLY A 179 9.49 13.53 -16.07
N SER A 180 9.69 12.35 -15.47
CA SER A 180 9.26 11.06 -16.03
C SER A 180 8.84 10.08 -14.94
N PHE A 181 7.67 9.48 -15.08
CA PHE A 181 7.09 8.62 -14.07
C PHE A 181 6.08 7.65 -14.67
N PHE A 182 5.75 6.61 -13.91
CA PHE A 182 4.71 5.66 -14.28
C PHE A 182 3.34 6.17 -13.82
N ALA A 183 2.37 6.06 -14.69
CA ALA A 183 0.99 6.46 -14.47
C ALA A 183 0.04 5.35 -14.91
N LYS A 184 -1.18 5.44 -14.37
CA LYS A 184 -2.31 4.58 -14.70
C LYS A 184 -3.34 5.39 -15.47
N ALA A 185 -3.83 4.84 -16.56
CA ALA A 185 -4.90 5.45 -17.34
C ALA A 185 -6.24 5.38 -16.57
N LEU A 186 -6.87 6.53 -16.35
CA LEU A 186 -8.17 6.64 -15.68
C LEU A 186 -9.34 6.32 -16.62
N VAL A 187 -9.15 6.54 -17.91
CA VAL A 187 -10.16 6.31 -18.95
C VAL A 187 -9.51 5.57 -20.11
N SER A 188 -10.32 4.91 -20.93
CA SER A 188 -9.84 4.39 -22.21
C SER A 188 -9.79 5.53 -23.22
N SER A 189 -8.72 5.59 -24.01
CA SER A 189 -8.69 6.40 -25.23
C SER A 189 -9.69 5.83 -26.24
N GLY A 190 -10.36 6.71 -26.99
CA GLY A 190 -11.29 6.29 -28.03
C GLY A 190 -10.55 5.65 -29.19
N GLU A 191 -11.05 4.54 -29.75
CA GLU A 191 -10.41 3.80 -30.86
C GLU A 191 -10.30 4.60 -32.18
N HIS A 192 -10.74 5.86 -32.18
CA HIS A 192 -10.82 6.77 -33.32
C HIS A 192 -10.46 8.20 -32.89
N SER A 193 -9.21 8.45 -32.54
CA SER A 193 -8.67 9.81 -32.69
C SER A 193 -8.12 9.93 -34.11
N ASP A 194 -8.55 10.97 -34.83
CA ASP A 194 -8.07 11.29 -36.18
C ASP A 194 -6.65 11.92 -36.16
N GLU A 195 -5.98 11.90 -35.00
CA GLU A 195 -4.68 12.51 -34.75
C GLU A 195 -3.61 11.40 -34.70
N GLU A 196 -2.79 11.29 -35.75
CA GLU A 196 -1.77 10.23 -35.95
C GLU A 196 -0.73 10.10 -34.82
N GLU A 197 -0.69 11.03 -33.87
CA GLU A 197 0.27 11.09 -32.77
C GLU A 197 -0.31 10.67 -31.40
N GLU A 198 -1.63 10.45 -31.25
CA GLU A 198 -2.24 10.09 -29.97
C GLU A 198 -2.15 8.58 -29.68
N LEU A 199 -1.78 8.23 -28.45
CA LEU A 199 -1.64 6.84 -28.04
C LEU A 199 -3.00 6.21 -27.70
N CYS A 200 -3.27 5.03 -28.27
CA CYS A 200 -4.41 4.21 -27.87
C CYS A 200 -4.07 3.41 -26.59
N PHE A 201 -4.87 3.58 -25.54
CA PHE A 201 -4.75 2.85 -24.27
C PHE A 201 -6.13 2.58 -23.67
N ARG A 202 -6.22 1.60 -22.78
CA ARG A 202 -7.43 1.24 -22.05
C ARG A 202 -7.37 1.74 -20.62
N ARG A 203 -8.53 1.93 -20.00
CA ARG A 203 -8.62 2.20 -18.56
C ARG A 203 -7.84 1.13 -17.79
N ASN A 204 -7.05 1.60 -16.82
CA ASN A 204 -6.12 0.85 -15.98
C ASN A 204 -4.84 0.37 -16.66
N ASP A 205 -4.61 0.70 -17.92
CA ASP A 205 -3.29 0.45 -18.51
C ASP A 205 -2.23 1.25 -17.77
N LEU A 206 -1.03 0.66 -17.66
CA LEU A 206 0.15 1.31 -17.10
C LEU A 206 0.98 1.90 -18.22
N LEU A 207 1.39 3.15 -18.02
CA LEU A 207 2.17 3.92 -18.98
C LEU A 207 3.36 4.55 -18.26
N MET A 208 4.49 4.64 -18.95
CA MET A 208 5.53 5.61 -18.61
C MET A 208 5.13 6.92 -19.28
N VAL A 209 4.98 8.00 -18.50
CA VAL A 209 4.69 9.33 -19.00
C VAL A 209 5.85 10.27 -18.74
N ARG A 210 6.11 11.16 -19.69
CA ARG A 210 7.12 12.21 -19.60
C ARG A 210 6.45 13.56 -19.85
N ASP A 211 6.71 14.49 -18.95
CA ASP A 211 6.26 15.86 -19.10
C ASP A 211 7.07 16.54 -20.22
N THR A 212 6.37 17.02 -21.24
CA THR A 212 6.95 17.70 -22.41
C THR A 212 6.93 19.23 -22.28
N GLY A 213 6.43 19.76 -21.14
CA GLY A 213 6.24 21.19 -20.91
C GLY A 213 5.03 21.78 -21.63
N GLN A 214 4.15 20.95 -22.21
CA GLN A 214 2.86 21.34 -22.74
C GLN A 214 1.77 21.11 -21.70
N ASP A 215 0.86 22.08 -21.53
CA ASP A 215 -0.14 22.05 -20.45
C ASP A 215 -1.23 20.97 -20.63
N SER A 216 -1.42 20.42 -21.84
CA SER A 216 -2.55 19.54 -22.16
C SER A 216 -2.18 18.08 -22.44
N HIS A 217 -0.97 17.81 -22.91
CA HIS A 217 -0.54 16.46 -23.32
C HIS A 217 0.86 16.14 -22.82
N TRP A 218 1.06 14.88 -22.45
CA TRP A 218 2.36 14.30 -22.14
C TRP A 218 2.77 13.29 -23.20
N GLU A 219 4.06 13.00 -23.24
CA GLU A 219 4.59 11.88 -24.00
C GLU A 219 4.37 10.58 -23.19
N GLY A 220 3.68 9.60 -23.77
CA GLY A 220 3.31 8.35 -23.11
C GLY A 220 3.88 7.13 -23.83
N THR A 221 4.31 6.13 -23.06
CA THR A 221 4.70 4.80 -23.56
C THR A 221 3.91 3.73 -22.82
N LEU A 222 3.15 2.92 -23.54
CA LEU A 222 2.37 1.82 -22.98
C LEU A 222 3.31 0.68 -22.55
N LEU A 223 3.25 0.25 -21.29
CA LEU A 223 4.20 -0.75 -20.78
C LEU A 223 3.99 -2.15 -21.36
N SER A 224 2.76 -2.49 -21.77
CA SER A 224 2.41 -3.81 -22.30
C SER A 224 2.85 -4.02 -23.75
N THR A 225 2.82 -2.98 -24.58
CA THR A 225 3.11 -3.07 -26.03
C THR A 225 4.37 -2.32 -26.43
N GLY A 226 4.87 -1.42 -25.59
CA GLY A 226 5.94 -0.48 -25.93
C GLY A 226 5.52 0.61 -26.91
N GLN A 227 4.23 0.71 -27.27
CA GLN A 227 3.74 1.77 -28.16
C GLN A 227 3.88 3.14 -27.51
N HIS A 228 4.18 4.13 -28.33
CA HIS A 228 4.51 5.47 -27.93
C HIS A 228 3.59 6.48 -28.63
N GLY A 229 3.19 7.53 -27.92
CA GLY A 229 2.36 8.61 -28.46
C GLY A 229 2.00 9.64 -27.40
N LEU A 230 1.18 10.60 -27.76
CA LEU A 230 0.68 11.63 -26.85
C LEU A 230 -0.46 11.08 -26.00
N VAL A 231 -0.49 11.52 -24.74
CA VAL A 231 -1.55 11.18 -23.78
C VAL A 231 -2.09 12.43 -23.07
N PRO A 232 -3.41 12.59 -22.93
CA PRO A 232 -3.96 13.75 -22.24
C PRO A 232 -3.67 13.71 -20.73
N VAL A 233 -3.18 14.83 -20.17
CA VAL A 233 -2.75 14.94 -18.76
C VAL A 233 -3.88 14.57 -17.78
N ASN A 234 -5.11 15.02 -18.07
CA ASN A 234 -6.29 14.79 -17.22
C ASN A 234 -6.77 13.33 -17.18
N THR A 235 -6.24 12.46 -18.05
CA THR A 235 -6.57 11.03 -18.10
C THR A 235 -5.54 10.16 -17.37
N MET A 236 -4.45 10.76 -16.89
CA MET A 236 -3.33 10.05 -16.30
C MET A 236 -3.24 10.29 -14.80
N GLN A 237 -3.14 9.19 -14.05
CA GLN A 237 -2.95 9.22 -12.61
C GLN A 237 -1.55 8.67 -12.28
N PRO A 238 -0.63 9.49 -11.72
CA PRO A 238 0.63 8.98 -11.19
C PRO A 238 0.39 7.86 -10.19
N LEU A 239 1.24 6.82 -10.20
CA LEU A 239 1.05 5.71 -9.27
C LEU A 239 1.14 6.21 -7.82
N PRO A 240 0.16 5.90 -6.95
CA PRO A 240 0.02 6.56 -5.65
C PRO A 240 1.01 6.08 -4.57
N TYR A 241 1.79 5.04 -4.87
CA TYR A 241 2.79 4.47 -3.98
C TYR A 241 4.19 4.67 -4.59
N PRO A 242 5.09 5.36 -3.86
CA PRO A 242 6.47 5.56 -4.29
C PRO A 242 7.20 4.25 -4.65
N PHE A 243 6.90 3.17 -3.93
CA PHE A 243 7.45 1.84 -4.19
C PHE A 243 7.18 1.34 -5.62
N TYR A 244 5.97 1.57 -6.16
CA TYR A 244 5.64 1.11 -7.52
C TYR A 244 6.47 1.80 -8.58
N GLN A 245 6.77 3.10 -8.39
CA GLN A 245 7.68 3.82 -9.29
C GLN A 245 9.05 3.18 -9.27
N TRP A 246 9.60 2.94 -8.08
CA TRP A 246 10.91 2.30 -7.95
C TRP A 246 10.94 0.91 -8.57
N PHE A 247 9.92 0.09 -8.28
CA PHE A 247 9.82 -1.28 -8.79
C PHE A 247 9.83 -1.31 -10.31
N LEU A 248 8.98 -0.51 -10.96
CA LEU A 248 8.91 -0.46 -12.42
C LEU A 248 10.17 0.14 -13.05
N ARG A 249 10.85 1.07 -12.36
CA ARG A 249 12.16 1.59 -12.82
C ARG A 249 13.27 0.53 -12.75
N LYS A 250 13.24 -0.33 -11.73
CA LYS A 250 14.25 -1.38 -11.54
C LYS A 250 13.99 -2.62 -12.39
N TYR A 251 12.72 -2.92 -12.65
CA TYR A 251 12.29 -4.12 -13.37
C TYR A 251 11.36 -3.74 -14.53
N PRO A 252 11.88 -3.05 -15.57
CA PRO A 252 11.07 -2.60 -16.70
C PRO A 252 10.42 -3.77 -17.47
N ASP A 253 11.08 -4.93 -17.50
CA ASP A 253 10.60 -6.12 -18.21
C ASP A 253 9.39 -6.79 -17.52
N CYS A 254 9.12 -6.49 -16.24
CA CYS A 254 7.98 -7.05 -15.52
C CYS A 254 6.64 -6.40 -15.89
N ALA A 255 6.67 -5.21 -16.51
CA ALA A 255 5.46 -4.47 -16.86
C ALA A 255 4.88 -4.87 -18.23
N GLY A 256 5.69 -5.53 -19.05
CA GLY A 256 5.29 -6.17 -20.30
C GLY A 256 4.54 -7.47 -20.02
N CYS A 257 3.36 -7.40 -19.39
CA CYS A 257 2.43 -8.51 -19.45
C CYS A 257 1.96 -8.60 -20.90
N SER A 258 2.61 -9.45 -21.70
CA SER A 258 2.03 -9.88 -22.96
C SER A 258 0.58 -10.34 -22.66
N PRO A 259 -0.40 -9.99 -23.51
CA PRO A 259 -1.73 -10.51 -23.32
C PRO A 259 -1.60 -12.02 -23.30
N SER A 260 -1.93 -12.60 -22.13
CA SER A 260 -1.96 -14.04 -21.90
C SER A 260 -2.51 -14.69 -23.17
N GLU A 261 -1.66 -15.42 -23.89
CA GLU A 261 -2.17 -16.54 -24.68
C GLU A 261 -3.15 -17.27 -23.75
N ARG A 262 -4.34 -17.61 -24.25
CA ARG A 262 -5.35 -18.31 -23.43
C ARG A 262 -4.67 -19.56 -22.84
N GLY A 263 -4.23 -19.43 -21.60
CA GLY A 263 -3.48 -20.46 -20.92
C GLY A 263 -4.40 -21.63 -20.65
N GLN A 264 -3.80 -22.75 -20.23
CA GLN A 264 -4.52 -23.98 -19.91
C GLN A 264 -5.58 -23.80 -18.80
N PHE A 265 -5.56 -22.68 -18.07
CA PHE A 265 -6.50 -22.31 -17.01
C PHE A 265 -7.25 -21.01 -17.32
N ASP A 266 -8.56 -21.14 -17.60
CA ASP A 266 -9.45 -20.04 -18.03
C ASP A 266 -9.75 -18.99 -16.95
N HIS A 267 -9.46 -19.30 -15.68
CA HIS A 267 -9.63 -18.39 -14.54
C HIS A 267 -8.28 -17.96 -13.96
N PRO A 268 -8.18 -16.74 -13.41
CA PRO A 268 -6.92 -16.23 -12.85
C PRO A 268 -6.52 -16.95 -11.55
N ILE A 269 -7.51 -17.48 -10.83
CA ILE A 269 -7.34 -18.33 -9.66
C ILE A 269 -8.24 -19.55 -9.82
N VAL A 270 -7.69 -20.72 -9.50
CA VAL A 270 -8.44 -21.97 -9.48
C VAL A 270 -8.11 -22.82 -8.26
N THR A 271 -9.10 -23.56 -7.78
CA THR A 271 -8.97 -24.65 -6.81
C THR A 271 -9.53 -25.93 -7.44
N GLY A 272 -9.26 -27.09 -6.84
CA GLY A 272 -9.73 -28.38 -7.34
C GLY A 272 -8.58 -29.29 -7.75
N SER A 273 -8.73 -30.05 -8.84
CA SER A 273 -7.73 -31.04 -9.24
C SER A 273 -7.28 -30.93 -10.68
N CYS A 274 -6.07 -31.43 -10.92
CA CYS A 274 -5.39 -31.50 -12.20
C CYS A 274 -4.95 -32.94 -12.49
N GLU A 275 -4.65 -33.21 -13.76
CA GLU A 275 -4.10 -34.48 -14.23
C GLU A 275 -2.74 -34.22 -14.88
N ALA A 276 -1.71 -34.97 -14.50
CA ALA A 276 -0.40 -34.91 -15.11
C ALA A 276 -0.48 -35.35 -16.58
N VAL A 277 0.06 -34.53 -17.49
CA VAL A 277 0.09 -34.82 -18.92
C VAL A 277 1.43 -35.38 -19.38
N VAL A 278 2.45 -35.33 -18.53
CA VAL A 278 3.80 -35.83 -18.77
C VAL A 278 4.35 -36.52 -17.53
N ASP A 279 5.29 -37.44 -17.73
CA ASP A 279 6.14 -37.93 -16.65
C ASP A 279 7.16 -36.84 -16.28
N HIS A 280 7.28 -36.52 -14.99
CA HIS A 280 8.23 -35.53 -14.47
C HIS A 280 9.04 -36.14 -13.32
N ASN A 281 10.36 -36.13 -13.46
CA ASN A 281 11.27 -36.46 -12.38
C ASN A 281 11.79 -35.16 -11.75
N PRO A 282 11.58 -34.95 -10.45
CA PRO A 282 11.85 -33.67 -9.80
C PRO A 282 13.35 -33.37 -9.78
N VAL A 283 13.70 -32.10 -10.01
CA VAL A 283 15.09 -31.62 -9.95
C VAL A 283 15.43 -31.12 -8.55
N GLY A 284 14.49 -30.44 -7.88
CA GLY A 284 14.58 -30.04 -6.48
C GLY A 284 13.97 -31.06 -5.50
N SER A 285 14.36 -31.01 -4.22
CA SER A 285 13.81 -31.89 -3.17
C SER A 285 12.32 -31.64 -2.90
N ASP A 286 11.83 -30.47 -3.25
CA ASP A 286 10.51 -29.97 -2.88
C ASP A 286 9.52 -30.07 -4.06
N GLU A 287 9.98 -30.54 -5.22
CA GLU A 287 9.14 -30.80 -6.40
C GLU A 287 8.49 -32.18 -6.33
N LEU A 288 7.26 -32.27 -6.82
CA LEU A 288 6.51 -33.51 -6.87
C LEU A 288 6.92 -34.34 -8.09
N GLN A 289 7.22 -35.62 -7.88
CA GLN A 289 7.37 -36.58 -8.98
C GLN A 289 5.99 -36.89 -9.57
N LEU A 290 5.89 -36.83 -10.90
CA LEU A 290 4.66 -37.07 -11.64
C LEU A 290 4.86 -38.19 -12.65
N SER A 291 3.84 -39.01 -12.83
CA SER A 291 3.65 -39.91 -13.96
C SER A 291 2.44 -39.44 -14.75
N GLN A 292 2.48 -39.63 -16.07
CA GLN A 292 1.36 -39.27 -16.94
C GLN A 292 0.07 -39.96 -16.49
N GLY A 293 -0.98 -39.17 -16.29
CA GLY A 293 -2.28 -39.61 -15.77
C GLY A 293 -2.43 -39.50 -14.25
N ASP A 294 -1.38 -39.11 -13.53
CA ASP A 294 -1.46 -38.89 -12.09
C ASP A 294 -2.44 -37.77 -11.76
N LEU A 295 -3.20 -37.96 -10.68
CA LEU A 295 -4.15 -36.99 -10.18
C LEU A 295 -3.51 -36.16 -9.07
N ILE A 296 -3.57 -34.84 -9.23
CA ILE A 296 -2.99 -33.87 -8.31
C ILE A 296 -4.11 -32.97 -7.82
N GLU A 297 -4.29 -32.93 -6.50
CA GLU A 297 -5.14 -31.95 -5.85
C GLU A 297 -4.37 -30.65 -5.64
N ILE A 298 -4.95 -29.53 -6.05
CA ILE A 298 -4.38 -28.20 -5.84
C ILE A 298 -4.52 -27.87 -4.35
N GLU A 299 -3.40 -27.67 -3.68
CA GLU A 299 -3.41 -27.25 -2.29
C GLU A 299 -3.57 -25.73 -2.20
N GLY A 300 -4.60 -25.29 -1.48
CA GLY A 300 -4.97 -23.88 -1.43
C GLY A 300 -5.47 -23.39 -2.79
N MET A 301 -4.62 -22.66 -3.52
CA MET A 301 -5.00 -21.91 -4.73
C MET A 301 -3.89 -21.92 -5.78
N LEU A 302 -4.24 -22.17 -7.05
CA LEU A 302 -3.33 -22.00 -8.19
C LEU A 302 -3.56 -20.62 -8.81
N LEU A 303 -2.48 -19.85 -8.96
CA LEU A 303 -2.49 -18.52 -9.57
C LEU A 303 -2.03 -18.59 -11.03
N ARG A 304 -2.77 -17.98 -11.95
CA ARG A 304 -2.43 -17.94 -13.39
C ARG A 304 -1.04 -17.40 -13.65
N GLY A 305 -0.64 -16.37 -12.90
CA GLY A 305 0.65 -15.67 -13.05
C GLY A 305 1.86 -16.43 -12.50
N LEU A 306 1.66 -17.57 -11.83
CA LEU A 306 2.74 -18.42 -11.34
C LEU A 306 2.85 -19.69 -12.18
N ASP A 307 4.08 -20.13 -12.43
CA ASP A 307 4.35 -21.36 -13.19
C ASP A 307 4.41 -22.62 -12.33
N LEU A 308 4.44 -22.43 -11.01
CA LEU A 308 4.47 -23.48 -10.00
C LEU A 308 3.31 -23.25 -9.02
N PHE A 309 2.75 -24.33 -8.52
CA PHE A 309 1.77 -24.33 -7.43
C PHE A 309 2.05 -25.52 -6.51
N ILE A 310 1.48 -25.49 -5.30
CA ILE A 310 1.59 -26.61 -4.36
C ILE A 310 0.47 -27.60 -4.67
N GLY A 311 0.85 -28.86 -4.92
CA GLY A 311 -0.08 -29.92 -5.24
C GLY A 311 0.16 -31.14 -4.34
N THR A 312 -0.93 -31.82 -4.01
CA THR A 312 -0.90 -33.10 -3.29
C THR A 312 -1.27 -34.22 -4.26
N HIS A 313 -0.38 -35.20 -4.41
CA HIS A 313 -0.62 -36.37 -5.24
C HIS A 313 -1.69 -37.27 -4.62
N CYS A 314 -2.82 -37.49 -5.31
CA CYS A 314 -3.99 -38.12 -4.71
C CYS A 314 -3.77 -39.58 -4.28
N SER A 315 -2.86 -40.33 -4.92
CA SER A 315 -2.64 -41.75 -4.61
C SER A 315 -1.53 -41.98 -3.58
N THR A 316 -0.53 -41.10 -3.51
CA THR A 316 0.59 -41.24 -2.55
C THR A 316 0.45 -40.33 -1.34
N GLY A 317 -0.37 -39.27 -1.42
CA GLY A 317 -0.51 -38.26 -0.39
C GLY A 317 0.69 -37.32 -0.26
N ASN A 318 1.64 -37.38 -1.20
CA ASN A 318 2.83 -36.52 -1.16
C ASN A 318 2.47 -35.12 -1.66
N THR A 319 2.93 -34.12 -0.92
CA THR A 319 2.77 -32.71 -1.25
C THR A 319 4.08 -32.15 -1.77
N GLY A 320 4.03 -31.35 -2.83
CA GLY A 320 5.19 -30.66 -3.36
C GLY A 320 4.84 -29.64 -4.44
N PHE A 321 5.86 -28.98 -4.98
CA PHE A 321 5.72 -28.06 -6.09
C PHE A 321 5.44 -28.81 -7.40
N VAL A 322 4.48 -28.30 -8.16
CA VAL A 322 4.01 -28.86 -9.43
C VAL A 322 4.10 -27.79 -10.49
N HIS A 323 4.75 -28.10 -11.61
CA HIS A 323 4.79 -27.21 -12.77
C HIS A 323 3.44 -27.19 -13.47
N LYS A 324 2.88 -25.99 -13.65
CA LYS A 324 1.62 -25.75 -14.36
C LYS A 324 1.66 -26.31 -15.80
N ALA A 325 2.82 -26.26 -16.45
CA ALA A 325 3.01 -26.78 -17.81
C ALA A 325 2.90 -28.32 -17.91
N HIS A 326 3.02 -29.04 -16.79
CA HIS A 326 3.02 -30.51 -16.76
C HIS A 326 1.66 -31.10 -16.43
N VAL A 327 0.64 -30.27 -16.21
CA VAL A 327 -0.69 -30.70 -15.78
C VAL A 327 -1.79 -30.03 -16.57
N LYS A 328 -2.91 -30.70 -16.78
CA LYS A 328 -4.15 -30.11 -17.32
C LYS A 328 -5.22 -30.02 -16.23
N PRO A 329 -6.11 -29.01 -16.24
CA PRO A 329 -7.23 -28.97 -15.32
C PRO A 329 -8.14 -30.18 -15.52
N LEU A 330 -8.58 -30.78 -14.42
CA LEU A 330 -9.60 -31.84 -14.42
C LEU A 330 -10.89 -31.34 -13.78
N ASN A 331 -10.82 -30.87 -12.53
CA ASN A 331 -11.93 -30.26 -11.80
C ASN A 331 -11.56 -28.87 -11.29
N ALA A 332 -10.71 -28.16 -12.02
CA ALA A 332 -10.30 -26.80 -11.66
C ALA A 332 -11.48 -25.85 -11.80
N LYS A 333 -11.92 -25.27 -10.69
CA LYS A 333 -13.03 -24.31 -10.63
C LYS A 333 -12.53 -23.03 -9.97
N PRO A 334 -13.10 -21.86 -10.32
CA PRO A 334 -12.87 -20.68 -9.52
C PRO A 334 -13.40 -20.95 -8.10
N PRO A 335 -12.68 -20.49 -7.05
CA PRO A 335 -13.19 -20.63 -5.70
C PRO A 335 -14.51 -19.83 -5.54
N ASP A 336 -15.38 -20.30 -4.64
CA ASP A 336 -16.66 -19.64 -4.40
C ASP A 336 -16.44 -18.20 -3.90
N GLY A 337 -17.22 -17.27 -4.44
CA GLY A 337 -16.86 -15.85 -4.55
C GLY A 337 -16.83 -15.07 -3.23
N GLN A 338 -17.20 -15.70 -2.12
CA GLN A 338 -17.21 -15.10 -0.79
C GLN A 338 -16.45 -16.02 0.16
N LEU A 339 -15.37 -15.51 0.76
CA LEU A 339 -14.72 -16.05 1.96
C LEU A 339 -13.72 -17.23 1.76
N VAL A 340 -12.94 -17.23 0.66
CA VAL A 340 -11.89 -18.24 0.38
C VAL A 340 -10.81 -18.34 1.48
N PHE A 341 -10.62 -17.28 2.27
CA PHE A 341 -9.60 -17.19 3.32
C PHE A 341 -10.10 -17.52 4.73
N LEU A 342 -11.40 -17.82 4.89
CA LEU A 342 -11.99 -18.11 6.19
C LEU A 342 -12.20 -19.61 6.39
N SER A 343 -11.83 -20.09 7.57
CA SER A 343 -12.14 -21.43 8.07
C SER A 343 -13.64 -21.68 8.16
N GLU A 344 -14.04 -22.96 8.25
CA GLU A 344 -15.45 -23.35 8.34
C GLU A 344 -16.13 -22.74 9.59
N GLU A 345 -15.37 -22.56 10.67
CA GLU A 345 -15.80 -21.91 11.92
C GLU A 345 -16.00 -20.40 11.78
N GLU A 346 -15.09 -19.71 11.06
CA GLU A 346 -15.21 -18.28 10.76
C GLU A 346 -16.38 -18.00 9.80
N ARG A 347 -16.61 -18.89 8.82
CA ARG A 347 -17.76 -18.82 7.91
C ARG A 347 -19.09 -19.00 8.65
N ALA A 348 -19.17 -19.95 9.59
CA ALA A 348 -20.36 -20.18 10.39
C ALA A 348 -20.67 -19.00 11.33
N SER A 349 -19.63 -18.33 11.83
CA SER A 349 -19.74 -17.13 12.68
C SER A 349 -20.27 -15.92 11.91
N MET A 350 -19.85 -15.76 10.66
CA MET A 350 -20.34 -14.68 9.79
C MET A 350 -21.74 -14.92 9.22
N ALA A 351 -22.16 -16.18 9.03
CA ALA A 351 -23.50 -16.52 8.56
C ALA A 351 -24.63 -16.15 9.56
N GLN A 352 -24.30 -15.86 10.82
CA GLN A 352 -25.25 -15.38 11.83
C GLN A 352 -25.56 -13.88 11.70
N ILE A 353 -24.76 -13.14 10.91
CA ILE A 353 -24.95 -11.72 10.65
C ILE A 353 -25.69 -11.60 9.32
N ASN A 354 -27.01 -11.52 9.39
CA ASN A 354 -27.93 -11.58 8.25
C ASN A 354 -27.76 -10.35 7.32
N PRO A 355 -27.19 -10.45 6.11
CA PRO A 355 -27.07 -9.33 5.19
C PRO A 355 -28.29 -9.33 4.26
N CYS A 356 -29.47 -9.09 4.82
CA CYS A 356 -30.64 -8.74 4.02
C CYS A 356 -30.57 -7.23 3.70
N SER A 357 -29.66 -6.84 2.80
CA SER A 357 -29.85 -5.63 1.99
C SER A 357 -29.51 -5.97 0.54
N SER A 358 -30.51 -5.77 -0.31
CA SER A 358 -30.51 -6.16 -1.70
C SER A 358 -29.64 -5.23 -2.54
N GLU A 359 -28.40 -5.58 -2.84
CA GLU A 359 -27.67 -5.06 -4.01
C GLU A 359 -26.76 -6.12 -4.66
N PRO A 360 -26.69 -6.20 -6.01
CA PRO A 360 -25.93 -7.23 -6.71
C PRO A 360 -24.50 -6.74 -6.99
N ARG A 361 -23.57 -6.81 -6.03
CA ARG A 361 -22.21 -6.26 -6.26
C ARG A 361 -21.07 -6.96 -5.53
N ASP A 362 -20.79 -8.23 -5.82
CA ASP A 362 -19.51 -8.84 -5.36
C ASP A 362 -18.71 -9.59 -6.44
N SER A 363 -19.29 -9.93 -7.60
CA SER A 363 -18.52 -10.57 -8.68
C SER A 363 -17.46 -9.65 -9.32
N GLY A 364 -17.60 -8.33 -9.18
CA GLY A 364 -16.64 -7.34 -9.69
C GLY A 364 -15.43 -7.06 -8.79
N LEU A 365 -15.40 -7.58 -7.55
CA LEU A 365 -14.25 -7.41 -6.65
C LEU A 365 -13.12 -8.40 -6.97
N LEU A 366 -13.46 -9.65 -7.30
CA LEU A 366 -12.47 -10.66 -7.67
C LEU A 366 -11.81 -10.33 -9.02
N VAL A 367 -12.55 -9.80 -10.00
CA VAL A 367 -11.96 -9.29 -11.25
C VAL A 367 -10.99 -8.12 -11.01
N ARG A 368 -11.21 -7.31 -9.96
CA ARG A 368 -10.30 -6.22 -9.54
C ARG A 368 -9.07 -6.71 -8.78
N LEU A 369 -9.19 -7.82 -8.04
CA LEU A 369 -8.07 -8.45 -7.32
C LEU A 369 -7.20 -9.30 -8.25
N PHE A 370 -7.74 -9.77 -9.37
CA PHE A 370 -7.08 -10.67 -10.31
C PHE A 370 -6.73 -10.07 -11.67
N SER A 371 -6.88 -8.75 -11.82
CA SER A 371 -6.23 -8.04 -12.91
C SER A 371 -4.72 -8.17 -12.73
N SER A 372 -3.98 -8.51 -13.80
CA SER A 372 -2.50 -8.51 -13.87
C SER A 372 -1.86 -7.11 -13.66
N ASP A 373 -2.62 -6.18 -13.10
CA ASP A 373 -2.25 -4.82 -12.77
C ASP A 373 -1.41 -4.86 -11.49
N ILE A 374 -0.10 -4.65 -11.65
CA ILE A 374 0.88 -4.59 -10.57
C ILE A 374 0.43 -3.62 -9.45
N SER A 375 -0.38 -2.60 -9.77
CA SER A 375 -0.88 -1.63 -8.80
C SER A 375 -1.91 -2.17 -7.79
N THR A 376 -2.54 -3.33 -8.07
CA THR A 376 -3.53 -3.96 -7.18
C THR A 376 -2.99 -5.17 -6.42
N VAL A 377 -1.96 -5.86 -6.95
CA VAL A 377 -1.41 -7.11 -6.40
C VAL A 377 -0.39 -6.85 -5.29
N TYR A 378 0.44 -5.80 -5.38
CA TYR A 378 1.47 -5.49 -4.37
C TYR A 378 0.97 -4.53 -3.29
N ARG A 379 -0.09 -4.90 -2.56
CA ARG A 379 -0.42 -4.19 -1.32
C ARG A 379 0.48 -4.71 -0.20
N LEU A 380 1.34 -3.86 0.36
CA LEU A 380 1.87 -4.07 1.70
C LEU A 380 0.68 -3.95 2.66
N GLY A 381 0.12 -5.10 3.04
CA GLY A 381 -0.92 -5.18 4.06
C GLY A 381 -0.31 -5.02 5.45
N ASN A 382 -0.87 -4.11 6.24
CA ASN A 382 -0.63 -4.07 7.68
C ASN A 382 -1.36 -5.26 8.31
N HIS A 383 -0.60 -6.24 8.79
CA HIS A 383 -1.05 -7.07 9.90
C HIS A 383 -0.44 -6.51 11.18
N ILE A 384 -1.14 -5.57 11.82
CA ILE A 384 -1.11 -5.35 13.27
C ILE A 384 -2.53 -5.04 13.70
#